data_AF-A0A976L5T7-F1
#
_entry.id   AF-A0A976L5T7-F1
#
_cell.length_a   1.000
_cell.length_b   1.000
_cell.length_c   1.000
_cell.angle_alpha   90.00
_cell.angle_beta   90.00
_cell.angle_gamma   90.00
#
_symmetry.space_group_name_H-M   'P 1'
#
loop_
_entity.id
_entity.type
_entity.pdbx_description
1 polymer ?
#
loop_
_entity_poly.entity_id
_entity_poly.type
_entity_poly.pdbx_seq_one_letter_code
_entity_poly.pdbx_strand_id
1 'polypeptide(L)'
;MLLICSVFSVKAQAVYENPNAKVYSYLSRMAQKGMIEFDDMIQPVTREKITEALKIIKNKKEQLSKIELAELNFHLQEYPNVNT
;
A
#
# COMPACT_ATOMS: atom_id res chain seq x y z
N MET A 1 -32.99 8.56 -35.17
CA MET A 1 -31.59 8.18 -34.87
C MET A 1 -31.50 7.95 -33.37
N LEU A 2 -31.48 6.69 -32.92
CA LEU A 2 -31.46 6.35 -31.49
C LEU A 2 -29.99 6.29 -31.03
N LEU A 3 -29.60 7.15 -30.09
CA LEU A 3 -28.27 7.15 -29.50
C LEU A 3 -28.27 6.22 -28.28
N ILE A 4 -27.63 5.06 -28.39
CA ILE A 4 -27.49 4.09 -27.29
C ILE A 4 -26.23 4.48 -26.50
N CYS A 5 -26.39 4.98 -25.28
CA CYS A 5 -25.29 5.22 -24.36
C CYS A 5 -24.98 3.92 -23.59
N SER A 6 -23.96 3.19 -24.02
CA SER A 6 -23.37 2.10 -23.25
C SER A 6 -22.52 2.66 -22.11
N VAL A 7 -22.88 2.32 -20.86
CA VAL A 7 -22.05 2.63 -19.68
C VAL A 7 -20.85 1.69 -19.65
N PHE A 8 -19.67 2.21 -19.98
CA PHE A 8 -18.43 1.46 -19.84
C PHE A 8 -17.93 1.58 -18.40
N SER A 9 -17.72 0.44 -17.74
CA SER A 9 -17.00 0.39 -16.46
C SER A 9 -15.50 0.54 -16.76
N VAL A 10 -14.94 1.69 -16.38
CA VAL A 10 -13.51 1.95 -16.54
C VAL A 10 -12.78 1.27 -15.37
N LYS A 11 -11.89 0.31 -15.66
CA LYS A 11 -10.97 -0.21 -14.65
C LYS A 11 -9.86 0.82 -14.43
N ALA A 12 -9.73 1.33 -13.21
CA ALA A 12 -8.65 2.25 -12.86
C ALA A 12 -7.28 1.60 -13.13
N GLN A 13 -6.35 2.36 -13.72
CA GLN A 13 -5.00 1.89 -13.99
C GLN A 13 -4.25 1.65 -12.67
N ALA A 14 -3.44 0.61 -12.62
CA ALA A 14 -2.54 0.37 -11.50
C ALA A 14 -1.62 1.58 -11.29
N VAL A 15 -1.72 2.23 -10.13
CA VAL A 15 -0.86 3.34 -9.73
C VAL A 15 0.39 2.76 -9.07
N TYR A 16 1.55 3.03 -9.65
CA TYR A 16 2.84 2.60 -9.13
C TYR A 16 3.42 3.66 -8.20
N GLU A 17 4.06 3.22 -7.11
CA GLU A 17 4.70 4.12 -6.15
C GLU A 17 6.13 4.43 -6.57
N ASN A 18 6.62 5.63 -6.22
CA ASN A 18 7.99 6.04 -6.51
C ASN A 18 8.99 5.13 -5.77
N PRO A 19 9.95 4.47 -6.45
CA PRO A 19 10.98 3.63 -5.82
C PRO A 19 11.74 4.28 -4.64
N ASN A 20 11.86 5.61 -4.64
CA ASN A 20 12.53 6.37 -3.57
C ASN A 20 11.60 6.78 -2.43
N ALA A 21 10.35 6.34 -2.42
CA ALA A 21 9.38 6.69 -1.39
C ALA A 21 9.80 6.10 -0.03
N LYS A 22 9.59 6.89 1.03
CA LYS A 22 9.96 6.49 2.40
C LYS A 22 9.27 5.20 2.86
N VAL A 23 8.10 4.90 2.31
CA VAL A 23 7.33 3.69 2.62
C VAL A 23 8.12 2.40 2.39
N TYR A 24 8.98 2.34 1.35
CA TYR A 24 9.80 1.16 1.06
C TYR A 24 10.76 0.86 2.21
N SER A 25 11.41 1.90 2.76
CA SER A 25 12.30 1.73 3.91
C SER A 25 11.55 1.19 5.15
N TYR A 26 10.29 1.59 5.35
CA TYR A 26 9.46 1.10 6.43
C TYR A 26 9.06 -0.36 6.19
N LEU A 27 8.54 -0.69 5.00
CA LEU A 27 8.13 -2.04 4.64
C LEU A 27 9.29 -3.03 4.70
N SER A 28 10.48 -2.66 4.23
CA SER A 28 11.70 -3.48 4.33
C SER A 28 12.03 -3.82 5.78
N ARG A 29 11.98 -2.85 6.70
CA ARG A 29 12.21 -3.11 8.14
C ARG A 29 11.14 -4.03 8.73
N MET A 30 9.88 -3.85 8.34
CA MET A 30 8.79 -4.72 8.79
C MET A 30 8.94 -6.15 8.23
N ALA A 31 9.45 -6.29 7.02
CA ALA A 31 9.74 -7.59 6.41
C ALA A 31 10.92 -8.29 7.09
N GLN A 32 12.00 -7.57 7.39
CA GLN A 32 13.13 -8.09 8.17
C GLN A 32 12.73 -8.57 9.57
N LYS A 33 11.67 -7.97 10.15
CA LYS A 33 11.06 -8.41 11.41
C LYS A 33 10.10 -9.60 11.26
N GLY A 34 9.86 -10.09 10.04
CA GLY A 34 8.90 -11.16 9.76
C GLY A 34 7.43 -10.75 9.86
N MET A 35 7.13 -9.44 9.82
CA MET A 35 5.75 -8.96 9.90
C MET A 35 5.01 -9.13 8.57
N ILE A 36 5.72 -9.00 7.45
CA ILE A 36 5.22 -9.17 6.08
C ILE A 36 6.27 -9.85 5.22
N GLU A 37 5.84 -10.41 4.09
CA GLU A 37 6.74 -10.79 3.00
C GLU A 37 6.76 -9.64 1.99
N PHE A 38 7.90 -8.97 1.89
CA PHE A 38 8.08 -7.85 0.98
C PHE A 38 9.43 -8.00 0.29
N ASP A 39 9.41 -8.15 -1.03
CA ASP A 39 10.62 -8.26 -1.84
C ASP A 39 11.03 -6.87 -2.34
N ASP A 40 12.05 -6.31 -1.69
CA ASP A 40 12.61 -5.00 -2.02
C ASP A 40 13.26 -4.96 -3.41
N MET A 41 13.57 -6.11 -4.03
CA MET A 41 14.15 -6.18 -5.38
C MET A 41 13.12 -5.98 -6.48
N ILE A 42 11.83 -6.19 -6.20
CA ILE A 42 10.75 -6.09 -7.19
C ILE A 42 10.10 -4.70 -7.09
N GLN A 43 10.61 -3.75 -7.86
CA GLN A 43 10.11 -2.36 -7.92
C GLN A 43 9.85 -1.90 -9.37
N PRO A 44 8.91 -0.96 -9.61
CA PRO A 44 8.05 -0.30 -8.63
C PRO A 44 6.86 -1.17 -8.21
N VAL A 45 6.45 -1.05 -6.94
CA VAL A 45 5.29 -1.74 -6.38
C VAL A 45 4.05 -0.87 -6.55
N THR A 46 2.88 -1.48 -6.75
CA THR A 46 1.62 -0.75 -6.84
C THR A 46 1.23 -0.19 -5.47
N ARG A 47 0.60 0.99 -5.45
CA ARG A 47 0.09 1.60 -4.22
C ARG A 47 -0.93 0.69 -3.52
N GLU A 48 -1.65 -0.13 -4.30
CA GLU A 48 -2.54 -1.17 -3.78
C GLU A 48 -1.80 -2.22 -2.95
N LYS A 49 -0.70 -2.79 -3.49
CA LYS A 49 0.14 -3.76 -2.75
C LYS A 49 0.75 -3.15 -1.49
N ILE A 50 1.17 -1.89 -1.56
CA ILE A 50 1.66 -1.16 -0.38
C ILE A 50 0.55 -1.01 0.66
N THR A 51 -0.66 -0.65 0.23
CA THR A 51 -1.83 -0.54 1.11
C THR A 51 -2.15 -1.88 1.78
N GLU A 52 -2.09 -2.98 1.03
CA GLU A 52 -2.28 -4.33 1.55
C GLU A 52 -1.21 -4.69 2.59
N ALA A 53 0.06 -4.44 2.31
CA ALA A 53 1.16 -4.67 3.25
C ALA A 53 0.98 -3.86 4.55
N LEU A 54 0.61 -2.58 4.45
CA LEU A 54 0.33 -1.73 5.61
C LEU A 54 -0.85 -2.26 6.44
N LYS A 55 -1.90 -2.81 5.81
CA LYS A 55 -3.01 -3.45 6.53
C LYS A 55 -2.57 -4.71 7.26
N ILE A 56 -1.71 -5.54 6.66
CA ILE A 56 -1.17 -6.73 7.32
C ILE A 56 -0.36 -6.32 8.56
N ILE A 57 0.49 -5.30 8.45
CA ILE A 57 1.26 -4.76 9.57
C ILE A 57 0.32 -4.21 10.66
N LYS A 58 -0.76 -3.51 10.28
CA LYS A 58 -1.77 -3.01 11.21
C LYS A 58 -2.45 -4.11 12.01
N ASN A 59 -2.69 -5.28 11.42
CA ASN A 59 -3.25 -6.43 12.14
C ASN A 59 -2.28 -6.98 13.19
N LYS A 60 -0.98 -6.75 13.02
CA LYS A 60 0.09 -7.14 13.95
C LYS A 60 0.60 -5.97 14.80
N LYS A 61 -0.18 -4.89 14.93
CA LYS A 61 0.23 -3.64 15.61
C LYS A 61 0.74 -3.81 17.05
N GLU A 62 0.34 -4.87 17.73
CA GLU A 62 0.76 -5.18 19.10
C GLU A 62 2.25 -5.52 19.20
N GLN A 63 2.85 -5.96 18.09
CA GLN A 63 4.27 -6.27 17.99
C GLN A 63 5.12 -5.04 17.60
N LEU A 64 4.48 -3.90 17.31
CA LEU A 64 5.17 -2.66 16.92
C LEU A 64 5.60 -1.86 18.15
N SER A 65 6.78 -1.25 18.05
CA SER A 65 7.17 -0.20 18.99
C SER A 65 6.30 1.06 18.79
N LYS A 66 6.32 1.96 19.79
CA LYS A 66 5.60 3.24 19.71
C LYS A 66 5.97 4.07 18.47
N ILE A 67 7.24 4.03 18.07
CA ILE A 67 7.74 4.77 16.90
C ILE A 67 7.21 4.14 15.61
N GLU A 68 7.27 2.82 15.49
CA GLU A 68 6.80 2.12 14.28
C GLU A 68 5.29 2.19 14.12
N LEU A 69 4.55 2.22 15.23
CA LEU A 69 3.12 2.47 15.21
C LEU A 69 2.80 3.90 14.73
N ALA A 70 3.61 4.89 15.12
CA ALA A 70 3.46 6.26 14.62
C ALA A 70 3.76 6.35 13.12
N GLU A 71 4.83 5.69 12.66
CA GLU A 71 5.16 5.59 11.23
C GLU A 71 4.06 4.86 10.44
N LEU A 72 3.53 3.76 10.97
CA LEU A 72 2.40 3.03 10.37
C LEU A 72 1.21 3.96 10.16
N ASN A 73 0.84 4.70 11.21
CA ASN A 73 -0.29 5.62 11.16
C ASN A 73 -0.06 6.75 10.15
N PHE A 74 1.17 7.27 10.06
CA PHE A 74 1.56 8.25 9.04
C PHE A 74 1.37 7.70 7.62
N HIS A 75 1.89 6.49 7.35
CA HIS A 75 1.71 5.87 6.04
C HIS A 75 0.25 5.52 5.75
N LEU A 76 -0.52 5.03 6.71
CA LEU A 76 -1.95 4.76 6.50
C LEU A 76 -2.76 6.02 6.13
N GLN A 77 -2.30 7.22 6.48
CA GLN A 77 -2.92 8.47 6.02
C GLN A 77 -2.62 8.79 4.55
N GLU A 78 -1.42 8.44 4.08
CA GLU A 78 -0.95 8.70 2.71
C GLU A 78 -1.47 7.67 1.70
N TYR A 79 -1.81 6.47 2.17
CA TYR A 79 -2.36 5.36 1.38
C TYR A 79 -3.81 5.03 1.79
N PRO A 80 -4.77 5.96 1.62
CA PRO A 80 -6.17 5.68 1.87
C PRO A 80 -6.67 4.65 0.85
N ASN A 81 -7.53 3.73 1.31
CA ASN A 81 -8.12 2.67 0.48
C ASN A 81 -8.58 3.20 -0.88
N VAL A 82 -7.99 2.72 -1.99
CA VAL A 82 -8.44 3.01 -3.36
C VAL A 82 -9.66 2.13 -3.73
N ASN A 83 -10.57 1.89 -2.78
CA ASN A 83 -11.77 1.10 -2.99
C ASN A 83 -13.01 1.99 -2.82
N THR A 84 -13.23 2.89 -3.77
CA THR A 84 -14.54 3.48 -4.12
C THR A 84 -14.54 3.85 -5.59
#